data_AF-A0A924YVC5-F1
#
_entry.id   AF-A0A924YVC5-F1
#
_cell.length_a   1.000
_cell.length_b   1.000
_cell.length_c   1.000
_cell.angle_alpha   90.00
_cell.angle_beta   90.00
_cell.angle_gamma   90.00
#
_symmetry.space_group_name_H-M   'P 1'
#
loop_
_entity.id
_entity.type
_entity.pdbx_description
1 polymer ?
#
loop_
_entity_poly.entity_id
_entity_poly.type
_entity_poly.pdbx_seq_one_letter_code
_entity_poly.pdbx_strand_id
1 'polypeptide(L)'
;MPWFLNLAYVALLLAVSPVLLYRRWMLGKYRDGWGEKLWGQLPERSRSKPCLWLHAVSVGEVLQLRPMMKLLAAQRPDWDFVITTTTRTGLDVARKEFPQHTVCYFPLDFSWATRRAISRIKPSAIVLVELELWPNFILTANRLGVPLALINGRVSEKSFRGYRRIRPLIARLLNCFH
;
A
#
# COMPACT_ATOMS: atom_id res chain seq x y z
N MET A 1 -20.96 0.65 2.38
CA MET A 1 -20.86 1.14 3.76
C MET A 1 -19.44 0.90 4.31
N PRO A 2 -18.49 1.83 4.06
CA PRO A 2 -17.08 1.72 4.47
C PRO A 2 -16.86 1.70 6.00
N TRP A 3 -17.88 2.05 6.78
CA TRP A 3 -17.84 2.17 8.24
C TRP A 3 -17.65 0.82 8.97
N PHE A 4 -18.26 -0.26 8.49
CA PHE A 4 -18.10 -1.59 9.12
C PHE A 4 -16.67 -2.14 9.00
N LEU A 5 -16.01 -1.89 7.88
CA LEU A 5 -14.61 -2.26 7.67
C LEU A 5 -13.70 -1.43 8.56
N ASN A 6 -13.95 -0.12 8.68
CA ASN A 6 -13.24 0.72 9.64
C ASN A 6 -13.43 0.22 11.08
N LEU A 7 -14.64 -0.21 11.46
CA LEU A 7 -14.91 -0.74 12.80
C LEU A 7 -14.17 -2.04 13.07
N ALA A 8 -14.14 -2.95 12.10
CA ALA A 8 -13.39 -4.21 12.20
C ALA A 8 -11.87 -3.97 12.25
N TYR A 9 -11.36 -3.02 11.47
CA TYR A 9 -9.96 -2.61 11.54
C TYR A 9 -9.61 -1.98 12.88
N VAL A 10 -10.47 -1.12 13.42
CA VAL A 10 -10.29 -0.52 14.75
C VAL A 10 -10.34 -1.59 15.83
N ALA A 11 -11.25 -2.56 15.76
CA ALA A 11 -11.32 -3.67 16.71
C ALA A 11 -10.06 -4.56 16.65
N LEU A 12 -9.55 -4.85 15.46
CA LEU A 12 -8.30 -5.61 15.28
C LEU A 12 -7.09 -4.80 15.77
N LEU A 13 -7.04 -3.50 15.47
CA LEU A 13 -6.03 -2.58 15.98
C LEU A 13 -6.07 -2.51 17.50
N LEU A 14 -7.25 -2.44 18.12
CA LEU A 14 -7.44 -2.44 19.56
C LEU A 14 -7.03 -3.77 20.19
N ALA A 15 -7.30 -4.90 19.54
CA ALA A 15 -6.87 -6.23 20.00
C ALA A 15 -5.35 -6.42 19.94
N VAL A 16 -4.68 -5.88 18.91
CA VAL A 16 -3.22 -5.95 18.75
C VAL A 16 -2.52 -4.75 19.44
N SER A 17 -3.29 -3.73 19.84
CA SER A 17 -2.79 -2.50 20.48
C SER A 17 -1.97 -2.75 21.73
N PRO A 18 -2.26 -3.71 22.63
CA PRO A 18 -1.46 -3.91 23.82
C PRO A 18 -0.05 -4.39 23.47
N VAL A 19 0.07 -5.24 22.45
CA VAL A 19 1.36 -5.77 21.97
C VAL A 19 2.15 -4.72 21.19
N LEU A 20 1.47 -3.91 20.38
CA LEU A 20 2.08 -2.78 19.66
C LEU A 20 2.49 -1.66 20.62
N LEU A 21 1.68 -1.36 21.65
CA LEU A 21 1.97 -0.40 22.71
C LEU A 21 3.10 -0.90 23.60
N TYR A 22 3.13 -2.19 23.95
CA TYR A 22 4.23 -2.81 24.69
C TYR A 22 5.56 -2.75 23.92
N ARG A 23 5.54 -3.10 22.62
CA ARG A 23 6.70 -2.94 21.74
C ARG A 23 7.09 -1.47 21.53
N ARG A 24 6.11 -0.55 21.46
CA ARG A 24 6.32 0.90 21.33
C ARG A 24 7.01 1.48 22.58
N TRP A 25 6.63 1.01 23.76
CA TRP A 25 7.17 1.47 25.03
C TRP A 25 8.57 0.91 25.29
N MET A 26 8.81 -0.35 24.91
CA MET A 26 10.13 -1.01 25.05
C MET A 26 11.17 -0.56 24.01
N LEU A 27 10.78 -0.19 22.77
CA LEU A 27 11.74 -0.02 21.67
C LEU A 27 11.97 1.41 21.18
N GLY A 28 11.19 2.42 21.62
CA GLY A 28 11.42 3.85 21.31
C GLY A 28 11.48 4.27 19.82
N LYS A 29 11.39 3.32 18.87
CA LYS A 29 11.81 3.47 17.46
C LYS A 29 10.69 3.80 16.45
N TYR A 30 9.48 4.09 16.92
CA TYR A 30 8.25 4.13 16.11
C TYR A 30 7.59 5.52 15.99
N ARG A 31 8.37 6.59 15.74
CA ARG A 31 7.83 7.94 15.52
C ARG A 31 7.81 8.41 14.06
N ASP A 32 8.34 7.61 13.13
CA ASP A 32 8.50 8.06 11.75
C ASP A 32 7.25 7.78 10.89
N GLY A 33 6.81 8.80 10.13
CA GLY A 33 5.82 8.64 9.07
C GLY A 33 4.35 8.58 9.48
N TRP A 34 3.98 8.97 10.70
CA TRP A 34 2.58 8.96 11.16
C TRP A 34 1.66 9.84 10.30
N GLY A 35 2.16 10.96 9.78
CA GLY A 35 1.45 11.80 8.80
C GLY A 35 1.08 11.03 7.53
N GLU A 36 2.03 10.30 6.97
CA GLU A 36 1.84 9.47 5.78
C GLU A 36 0.87 8.31 6.08
N LYS A 37 1.07 7.61 7.20
CA LYS A 37 0.29 6.43 7.60
C LYS A 37 -1.15 6.77 7.99
N LEU A 38 -1.37 7.64 8.97
CA LEU A 38 -2.72 7.90 9.50
C LEU A 38 -3.50 8.92 8.68
N TRP A 39 -2.82 9.91 8.12
CA TRP A 39 -3.47 11.03 7.45
C TRP A 39 -3.36 10.97 5.94
N GLY A 40 -2.56 10.04 5.38
CA GLY A 40 -2.32 9.98 3.94
C GLY A 40 -1.54 11.19 3.42
N GLN A 41 -0.71 11.81 4.26
CA GLN A 41 0.11 12.97 3.90
C GLN A 41 1.35 12.57 3.08
N LEU A 42 1.14 11.80 2.01
CA LEU A 42 2.20 11.45 1.07
C LEU A 42 2.72 12.71 0.33
N PRO A 43 3.92 12.65 -0.25
CA PRO A 43 4.44 13.71 -1.10
C PRO A 43 3.44 14.11 -2.18
N GLU A 44 3.30 15.41 -2.40
CA GLU A 44 2.38 15.92 -3.41
C GLU A 44 3.06 15.95 -4.77
N ARG A 45 2.44 15.28 -5.75
CA ARG A 45 2.99 15.19 -7.10
C ARG A 45 2.20 16.07 -8.07
N SER A 46 2.93 16.71 -8.98
CA SER A 46 2.33 17.33 -10.15
C SER A 46 1.80 16.25 -11.10
N ARG A 47 0.73 16.55 -11.84
CA ARG A 47 0.15 15.64 -12.84
C ARG A 47 0.86 15.71 -14.20
N SER A 48 2.02 16.38 -14.26
CA SER A 48 2.75 16.63 -15.51
C SER A 48 3.26 15.36 -16.20
N LYS A 49 3.54 14.30 -15.44
CA LYS A 49 3.96 13.00 -15.96
C LYS A 49 2.99 11.90 -15.54
N PRO A 50 2.80 10.82 -16.31
CA PRO A 50 2.18 9.61 -15.80
C PRO A 50 2.93 9.07 -14.59
N CYS A 51 2.23 8.37 -13.68
CA CYS A 51 2.89 7.77 -12.52
C CYS A 51 2.41 6.36 -12.24
N LEU A 52 3.37 5.47 -12.01
CA LEU A 52 3.12 4.14 -11.50
C LEU A 52 3.40 4.09 -10.00
N TRP A 53 2.39 3.74 -9.21
CA TRP A 53 2.54 3.54 -7.78
C TRP A 53 2.71 2.05 -7.48
N LEU A 54 3.86 1.68 -6.93
CA LEU A 54 4.22 0.34 -6.51
C LEU A 54 4.14 0.22 -4.98
N HIS A 55 3.44 -0.79 -4.50
CA HIS A 55 3.36 -1.10 -3.07
C HIS A 55 4.00 -2.44 -2.76
N ALA A 56 5.00 -2.42 -1.87
CA ALA A 56 5.70 -3.61 -1.36
C ALA A 56 5.79 -3.53 0.17
N VAL A 57 5.19 -4.48 0.87
CA VAL A 57 5.03 -4.52 2.33
C VAL A 57 6.34 -4.89 3.01
N SER A 58 7.10 -5.81 2.42
CA SER A 58 8.34 -6.35 3.01
C SER A 58 9.60 -5.96 2.23
N VAL A 59 10.76 -6.15 2.89
CA VAL A 59 12.08 -6.01 2.25
C VAL A 59 12.22 -6.96 1.05
N GLY A 60 11.74 -8.20 1.18
CA GLY A 60 11.81 -9.19 0.12
C GLY A 60 11.06 -8.74 -1.13
N GLU A 61 9.86 -8.19 -0.97
CA GLU A 61 9.06 -7.64 -2.06
C GLU A 61 9.71 -6.40 -2.70
N VAL A 62 10.28 -5.50 -1.89
CA VAL A 62 11.01 -4.34 -2.40
C VAL A 62 12.17 -4.78 -3.31
N LEU A 63 12.90 -5.83 -2.94
CA LEU A 63 13.98 -6.37 -3.76
C LEU A 63 13.46 -7.04 -5.05
N GLN A 64 12.27 -7.65 -5.01
CA GLN A 64 11.61 -8.21 -6.20
C GLN A 64 11.22 -7.12 -7.22
N LEU A 65 11.01 -5.88 -6.77
CA LEU A 65 10.71 -4.77 -7.68
C LEU A 65 11.91 -4.36 -8.54
N ARG A 66 13.16 -4.64 -8.14
CA ARG A 66 14.38 -4.20 -8.86
C ARG A 66 14.38 -4.54 -10.37
N PRO A 67 14.24 -5.81 -10.80
CA PRO A 67 14.26 -6.14 -12.23
C PRO A 67 13.13 -5.48 -13.00
N MET A 68 11.95 -5.39 -12.40
CA MET A 68 10.79 -4.75 -13.02
C MET A 68 11.00 -3.24 -13.19
N MET A 69 11.49 -2.57 -12.15
CA MET A 69 11.82 -1.14 -12.18
C MET A 69 12.87 -0.83 -13.23
N LYS A 70 13.91 -1.67 -13.37
CA LYS A 70 14.95 -1.51 -14.38
C LYS A 70 14.36 -1.53 -15.80
N LEU A 71 13.46 -2.46 -16.08
CA LEU A 71 12.79 -2.58 -17.39
C LEU A 71 11.81 -1.42 -17.62
N LEU A 72 10.99 -1.08 -16.64
CA LEU A 72 10.00 -0.01 -16.75
C LEU A 72 10.65 1.36 -16.92
N ALA A 73 11.71 1.67 -16.16
CA ALA A 73 12.42 2.93 -16.30
C ALA A 73 13.10 3.06 -17.67
N ALA A 74 13.56 1.96 -18.27
CA ALA A 74 14.13 1.95 -19.61
C ALA A 74 13.07 2.13 -20.71
N GLN A 75 11.89 1.51 -20.56
CA GLN A 75 10.81 1.56 -21.55
C GLN A 75 9.93 2.82 -21.44
N ARG A 76 9.88 3.44 -20.26
CA ARG A 76 9.03 4.58 -19.91
C ARG A 76 9.82 5.63 -19.11
N PRO A 77 10.86 6.25 -19.70
CA PRO A 77 11.65 7.28 -19.03
C PRO A 77 10.85 8.56 -18.72
N ASP A 78 9.69 8.72 -19.35
CA ASP A 78 8.72 9.80 -19.17
C ASP A 78 7.78 9.59 -17.98
N TRP A 79 7.83 8.44 -17.30
CA TRP A 79 6.98 8.10 -16.16
C TRP A 79 7.68 8.35 -14.83
N ASP A 80 6.91 8.80 -13.84
CA ASP A 80 7.35 8.83 -12.45
C ASP A 80 6.98 7.52 -11.74
N PHE A 81 7.84 7.10 -10.81
CA PHE A 81 7.61 5.92 -9.99
C PHE A 81 7.54 6.31 -8.52
N VAL A 82 6.51 5.79 -7.84
CA VAL A 82 6.32 5.97 -6.40
C VAL A 82 6.34 4.59 -5.76
N ILE A 83 7.28 4.38 -4.83
CA ILE A 83 7.41 3.14 -4.09
C ILE A 83 6.93 3.38 -2.66
N THR A 84 6.05 2.51 -2.18
CA THR A 84 5.55 2.56 -0.82
C THR A 84 5.72 1.26 -0.08
N THR A 85 5.95 1.37 1.22
CA THR A 85 6.10 0.23 2.11
C THR A 85 5.52 0.52 3.49
N THR A 86 5.21 -0.52 4.26
CA THR A 86 4.60 -0.38 5.58
C THR A 86 5.66 -0.36 6.70
N THR A 87 6.78 -1.06 6.49
CA THR A 87 7.82 -1.28 7.50
C THR A 87 8.98 -0.28 7.36
N ARG A 88 9.60 0.10 8.49
CA ARG A 88 10.76 1.00 8.48
C ARG A 88 11.94 0.39 7.72
N THR A 89 12.22 -0.89 7.97
CA THR A 89 13.28 -1.61 7.27
C THR A 89 13.01 -1.71 5.76
N GLY A 90 11.76 -1.94 5.36
CA GLY A 90 11.35 -1.88 3.96
C GLY A 90 11.60 -0.50 3.36
N LEU A 91 11.31 0.57 4.10
CA LEU A 91 11.52 1.95 3.64
C LEU A 91 12.99 2.28 3.47
N ASP A 92 13.83 1.91 4.44
CA ASP A 92 15.26 2.14 4.41
C ASP A 92 15.92 1.39 3.24
N VAL A 93 15.47 0.15 2.96
CA VAL A 93 15.92 -0.60 1.79
C VAL A 93 15.40 0.05 0.51
N ALA A 94 14.11 0.35 0.41
CA ALA A 94 13.54 0.96 -0.80
C ALA A 94 14.22 2.30 -1.17
N ARG A 95 14.58 3.12 -0.18
CA ARG A 95 15.34 4.37 -0.40
C ARG A 95 16.75 4.12 -0.94
N LYS A 96 17.41 3.04 -0.52
CA LYS A 96 18.72 2.64 -1.04
C LYS A 96 18.63 2.06 -2.45
N GLU A 97 17.58 1.31 -2.73
CA GLU A 97 17.38 0.66 -4.03
C GLU A 97 16.87 1.59 -5.11
N PHE A 98 16.06 2.57 -4.73
CA PHE A 98 15.36 3.46 -5.65
C PHE A 98 15.59 4.93 -5.28
N PRO A 99 16.84 5.40 -5.13
CA PRO A 99 17.15 6.75 -4.66
C PRO A 99 16.63 7.85 -5.61
N GLN A 100 16.48 7.54 -6.89
CA GLN A 100 15.94 8.43 -7.92
C GLN A 100 14.40 8.50 -7.95
N HIS A 101 13.72 7.72 -7.12
CA HIS A 101 12.26 7.63 -7.10
C HIS A 101 11.69 8.07 -5.76
N THR A 102 10.40 8.40 -5.75
CA THR A 102 9.74 8.81 -4.50
C THR A 102 9.48 7.58 -3.65
N VAL A 103 10.04 7.56 -2.44
CA VAL A 103 9.88 6.44 -1.49
C VAL A 103 9.28 6.95 -0.18
N CYS A 104 8.07 6.49 0.15
CA CYS A 104 7.31 6.92 1.34
C CYS A 104 6.54 5.76 1.99
N TYR A 105 5.95 5.98 3.17
CA TYR A 105 5.13 4.96 3.79
C TYR A 105 3.78 4.79 3.07
N PHE A 106 3.28 3.55 3.05
CA PHE A 106 1.93 3.27 2.61
C PHE A 106 0.91 3.82 3.63
N PRO A 107 -0.18 4.48 3.18
CA PRO A 107 -1.24 4.91 4.07
C PRO A 107 -1.91 3.70 4.73
N LEU A 108 -2.36 3.86 5.97
CA LEU A 108 -3.24 2.89 6.60
C LEU A 108 -4.58 2.86 5.85
N ASP A 109 -5.26 1.72 5.92
CA ASP A 109 -6.50 1.46 5.18
C ASP A 109 -7.73 2.18 5.77
N PHE A 110 -7.56 3.43 6.15
CA PHE A 110 -8.65 4.33 6.48
C PHE A 110 -9.10 5.06 5.22
N SER A 111 -10.42 5.18 5.05
CA SER A 111 -11.01 5.85 3.89
C SER A 111 -10.49 7.28 3.64
N TRP A 112 -10.18 8.05 4.68
CA TRP A 112 -9.62 9.40 4.53
C TRP A 112 -8.14 9.37 4.13
N ALA A 113 -7.35 8.48 4.72
CA ALA A 113 -5.92 8.37 4.47
C ALA A 113 -5.66 7.88 3.04
N THR A 114 -6.34 6.81 2.64
CA THR A 114 -6.26 6.25 1.29
C THR A 114 -6.71 7.25 0.23
N ARG A 115 -7.85 7.94 0.45
CA ARG A 115 -8.33 9.00 -0.46
C ARG A 115 -7.33 10.14 -0.58
N ARG A 116 -6.80 10.64 0.53
CA ARG A 116 -5.81 11.73 0.50
C ARG A 116 -4.54 11.28 -0.21
N ALA A 117 -4.04 10.09 0.09
CA ALA A 117 -2.83 9.56 -0.51
C ALA A 117 -2.96 9.43 -2.04
N ILE A 118 -4.03 8.81 -2.54
CA ILE A 118 -4.28 8.67 -3.99
C ILE A 118 -4.46 10.05 -4.64
N SER A 119 -5.13 10.99 -3.97
CA SER A 119 -5.32 12.34 -4.49
C SER A 119 -4.04 13.17 -4.56
N ARG A 120 -3.05 12.90 -3.69
CA ARG A 120 -1.74 13.59 -3.69
C ARG A 120 -0.76 12.99 -4.68
N ILE A 121 -0.72 11.67 -4.78
CA ILE A 121 0.16 10.95 -5.72
C ILE A 121 -0.35 11.08 -7.16
N LYS A 122 -1.68 11.08 -7.35
CA LYS A 122 -2.35 11.09 -8.66
C LYS A 122 -1.77 10.01 -9.59
N PRO A 123 -1.80 8.73 -9.18
CA PRO A 123 -1.24 7.63 -9.96
C PRO A 123 -2.05 7.41 -11.24
N SER A 124 -1.37 7.05 -12.32
CA SER A 124 -1.96 6.53 -13.55
C SER A 124 -2.33 5.06 -13.42
N ALA A 125 -1.61 4.30 -12.59
CA ALA A 125 -1.92 2.93 -12.21
C ALA A 125 -1.27 2.61 -10.85
N ILE A 126 -1.85 1.65 -10.14
CA ILE A 126 -1.33 1.14 -8.88
C ILE A 126 -1.05 -0.36 -9.01
N VAL A 127 0.11 -0.78 -8.54
CA VAL A 127 0.57 -2.18 -8.54
C VAL A 127 0.82 -2.59 -7.10
N LEU A 128 0.07 -3.60 -6.65
CA LEU A 128 0.27 -4.22 -5.35
C LEU A 128 1.14 -5.47 -5.54
N VAL A 129 2.24 -5.56 -4.79
CA VAL A 129 3.08 -6.76 -4.73
C VAL A 129 2.55 -7.66 -3.61
N GLU A 130 2.39 -8.94 -3.93
CA GLU A 130 1.69 -9.94 -3.10
C GLU A 130 0.21 -9.62 -2.85
N LEU A 131 -0.52 -10.58 -2.28
CA LEU A 131 -1.97 -10.49 -2.10
C LEU A 131 -2.36 -9.65 -0.88
N GLU A 132 -2.13 -8.35 -0.99
CA GLU A 132 -2.43 -7.35 0.04
C GLU A 132 -3.79 -6.70 -0.22
N LEU A 133 -4.83 -7.34 0.29
CA LEU A 133 -6.20 -6.87 0.17
C LEU A 133 -6.49 -5.78 1.20
N TRP A 134 -6.33 -4.52 0.79
CA TRP A 134 -6.71 -3.31 1.54
C TRP A 134 -8.04 -2.76 1.01
N PRO A 135 -9.19 -3.11 1.62
CA PRO A 135 -10.50 -2.85 1.05
C PRO A 135 -10.76 -1.36 0.82
N ASN A 136 -10.44 -0.49 1.78
CA ASN A 136 -10.71 0.94 1.59
C ASN A 136 -9.82 1.51 0.49
N PHE A 137 -8.55 1.11 0.42
CA PHE A 137 -7.61 1.52 -0.62
C PHE A 137 -8.08 1.06 -2.01
N ILE A 138 -8.39 -0.23 -2.16
CA ILE A 138 -8.86 -0.83 -3.42
C ILE A 138 -10.16 -0.15 -3.88
N LEU A 139 -11.14 -0.03 -2.98
CA LEU A 139 -12.42 0.62 -3.31
C LEU A 139 -12.23 2.11 -3.62
N THR A 140 -11.29 2.79 -2.97
CA THR A 140 -11.02 4.21 -3.23
C THR A 140 -10.32 4.40 -4.56
N ALA A 141 -9.33 3.58 -4.90
CA ALA A 141 -8.68 3.58 -6.20
C ALA A 141 -9.68 3.30 -7.32
N ASN A 142 -10.54 2.28 -7.16
CA ASN A 142 -11.59 1.97 -8.14
C ASN A 142 -12.60 3.13 -8.29
N ARG A 143 -13.06 3.74 -7.19
CA ARG A 143 -13.94 4.92 -7.23
C ARG A 143 -13.31 6.13 -7.91
N LEU A 144 -11.99 6.29 -7.80
CA LEU A 144 -11.23 7.35 -8.45
C LEU A 144 -10.82 7.00 -9.89
N GLY A 145 -11.24 5.83 -10.41
CA GLY A 145 -10.94 5.38 -11.76
C GLY A 145 -9.46 5.03 -11.97
N VAL A 146 -8.73 4.70 -10.91
CA VAL A 146 -7.32 4.32 -10.99
C VAL A 146 -7.21 2.81 -11.19
N PRO A 147 -6.62 2.32 -12.29
CA PRO A 147 -6.38 0.89 -12.51
C PRO A 147 -5.50 0.28 -11.43
N LEU A 148 -5.87 -0.92 -10.99
CA LEU A 148 -5.15 -1.72 -10.01
C LEU A 148 -4.66 -3.02 -10.65
N ALA A 149 -3.40 -3.35 -10.43
CA ALA A 149 -2.82 -4.64 -10.81
C ALA A 149 -2.20 -5.32 -9.58
N LEU A 150 -2.21 -6.65 -9.57
CA LEU A 150 -1.63 -7.49 -8.53
C LEU A 150 -0.48 -8.30 -9.11
N ILE A 151 0.71 -8.22 -8.53
CA ILE A 151 1.88 -8.98 -8.96
C ILE A 151 2.26 -9.96 -7.86
N ASN A 152 2.59 -11.20 -8.25
CA ASN A 152 3.01 -12.26 -7.33
C ASN A 152 1.93 -12.61 -6.28
N GLY A 153 0.67 -12.72 -6.70
CA GLY A 153 -0.51 -12.97 -5.86
C GLY A 153 -0.56 -14.37 -5.23
N ARG A 154 0.43 -14.72 -4.42
CA ARG A 154 0.49 -16.01 -3.73
C ARG A 154 -0.44 -16.00 -2.52
N VAL A 155 -1.47 -16.84 -2.55
CA VAL A 155 -2.40 -17.02 -1.42
C VAL A 155 -1.95 -18.22 -0.58
N SER A 156 -1.68 -18.02 0.70
CA SER A 156 -1.47 -19.15 1.63
C SER A 156 -2.81 -19.85 1.93
N GLU A 157 -2.82 -21.17 2.17
CA GLU A 157 -4.03 -21.90 2.54
C GLU A 157 -4.75 -21.34 3.78
N LYS A 158 -3.98 -20.78 4.72
CA LYS A 158 -4.51 -20.14 5.93
C LYS A 158 -5.27 -18.86 5.59
N SER A 159 -4.72 -18.01 4.72
CA SER A 159 -5.40 -16.81 4.21
C SER A 159 -6.62 -17.17 3.37
N PHE A 160 -6.52 -18.20 2.53
CA PHE A 160 -7.62 -18.69 1.71
C PHE A 160 -8.84 -19.13 2.53
N ARG A 161 -8.64 -19.87 3.63
CA ARG A 161 -9.73 -20.26 4.55
C ARG A 161 -10.41 -19.05 5.20
N GLY A 162 -9.65 -18.02 5.55
CA GLY A 162 -10.19 -16.74 6.04
C GLY A 162 -11.00 -16.01 4.98
N TYR A 163 -10.46 -15.88 3.77
CA TYR A 163 -11.13 -15.24 2.63
C TYR A 163 -12.41 -15.95 2.22
N ARG A 164 -12.47 -17.28 2.36
CA ARG A 164 -13.68 -18.06 2.07
C ARG A 164 -14.88 -17.67 2.95
N ARG A 165 -14.64 -17.22 4.19
CA ARG A 165 -15.70 -16.75 5.11
C ARG A 165 -16.27 -15.38 4.72
N ILE A 166 -15.50 -14.57 3.99
CA ILE A 166 -15.86 -13.23 3.52
C ILE A 166 -15.91 -13.16 1.99
N ARG A 167 -16.27 -14.28 1.35
CA ARG A 167 -16.29 -14.45 -0.11
C ARG A 167 -16.93 -13.30 -0.89
N PRO A 168 -18.10 -12.73 -0.54
CA PRO A 168 -18.69 -11.64 -1.33
C PRO A 168 -17.85 -10.36 -1.31
N LEU A 169 -17.17 -10.06 -0.19
CA LEU A 169 -16.27 -8.93 -0.12
C LEU A 169 -15.01 -9.16 -0.96
N ILE A 170 -14.42 -10.35 -0.86
CA ILE A 170 -13.22 -10.72 -1.61
C ILE A 170 -13.50 -10.73 -3.11
N ALA A 171 -14.62 -11.32 -3.54
CA ALA A 171 -15.03 -11.31 -4.94
C ALA A 171 -15.19 -9.87 -5.48
N ARG A 172 -15.80 -8.99 -4.69
CA ARG A 172 -15.92 -7.57 -5.05
C ARG A 172 -14.58 -6.87 -5.18
N LEU A 173 -13.62 -7.17 -4.30
CA LEU A 173 -12.27 -6.58 -4.35
C LEU A 173 -11.48 -7.10 -5.55
N LEU A 174 -11.55 -8.41 -5.82
CA LEU A 174 -10.88 -9.03 -6.96
C LEU A 174 -11.39 -8.48 -8.30
N ASN A 175 -12.68 -8.18 -8.41
CA ASN A 175 -13.26 -7.52 -9.59
C ASN A 175 -12.77 -6.07 -9.80
N CYS A 176 -12.03 -5.48 -8.85
CA CYS A 176 -11.44 -4.14 -9.01
C CYS A 176 -10.04 -4.19 -9.64
N PHE A 177 -9.41 -5.38 -9.71
CA PHE A 177 -8.12 -5.57 -10.36
C PHE A 177 -8.32 -5.85 -11.85
N HIS A 178 -7.39 -5.35 -12.66
CA HIS A 178 -7.33 -5.55 -14.11
C HIS A 178 -6.20 -6.50 -14.49
#